data_AF-A0A7S3GRI9-F1
#
_entry.id   AF-A0A7S3GRI9-F1
#
_cell.length_a   1.000
_cell.length_b   1.000
_cell.length_c   1.000
_cell.angle_alpha   90.00
_cell.angle_beta   90.00
_cell.angle_gamma   90.00
#
_symmetry.space_group_name_H-M   'P 1'
#
loop_
_entity.id
_entity.type
_entity.pdbx_description
1 polymer ?
#
loop_
_entity_poly.entity_id
_entity_poly.type
_entity_poly.pdbx_seq_one_letter_code
_entity_poly.pdbx_strand_id
1 'polypeptide(L)'
;LRLPCANMTSTGKGKKKSKLPLAFLNEVIASKLYHESIDLRIRGAWRDAGDRLIKCADVYLFIKMLVEAACLYTEAAECYMHIDKGEALNAYKKSIKVYCDVGRFD
;
A
#
# COMPACT_ATOMS: atom_id res chain seq x y z
N LEU A 1 -9.84 -11.56 68.67
CA LEU A 1 -11.04 -12.05 67.96
C LEU A 1 -11.34 -11.03 66.85
N ARG A 2 -10.85 -11.23 65.60
CA ARG A 2 -11.47 -11.98 64.48
C ARG A 2 -12.64 -11.18 63.87
N LEU A 3 -12.77 -10.80 62.60
CA LEU A 3 -12.01 -10.75 61.31
C LEU A 3 -12.91 -9.86 60.38
N PRO A 4 -12.41 -9.24 59.30
CA PRO A 4 -13.24 -8.56 58.29
C PRO A 4 -13.71 -9.56 57.19
N CYS A 5 -14.93 -9.39 56.69
CA CYS A 5 -15.46 -10.16 55.54
C CYS A 5 -15.54 -9.31 54.26
N ALA A 6 -15.27 -9.98 53.15
CA ALA A 6 -14.78 -9.45 51.89
C ALA A 6 -15.81 -9.53 50.73
N ASN A 7 -15.50 -8.76 49.68
CA ASN A 7 -15.70 -8.98 48.23
C ASN A 7 -17.10 -9.06 47.58
N MET A 8 -17.28 -8.27 46.51
CA MET A 8 -17.34 -8.74 45.09
C MET A 8 -17.57 -7.56 44.13
N THR A 9 -16.53 -7.08 43.44
CA THR A 9 -16.23 -7.26 41.99
C THR A 9 -17.18 -6.61 40.98
N SER A 10 -16.66 -5.63 40.23
CA SER A 10 -16.88 -5.51 38.79
C SER A 10 -15.75 -4.67 38.17
N THR A 11 -14.71 -5.37 37.71
CA THR A 11 -13.64 -4.81 36.89
C THR A 11 -14.15 -4.69 35.45
N GLY A 12 -14.51 -3.46 35.04
CA GLY A 12 -14.78 -3.15 33.64
C GLY A 12 -13.51 -3.29 32.81
N LYS A 13 -13.32 -4.44 32.17
CA LYS A 13 -12.25 -4.66 31.17
C LYS A 13 -12.52 -3.77 29.95
N GLY A 14 -11.85 -2.63 29.87
CA GLY A 14 -11.75 -1.85 28.63
C GLY A 14 -11.15 -2.74 27.53
N LYS A 15 -11.97 -3.09 26.53
CA LYS A 15 -11.52 -3.82 25.34
C LYS A 15 -10.46 -2.96 24.62
N LYS A 16 -9.17 -3.28 24.81
CA LYS A 16 -8.09 -2.77 23.96
C LYS A 16 -8.37 -3.27 22.54
N LYS A 17 -8.88 -2.40 21.67
CA LYS A 17 -8.97 -2.70 20.24
C LYS A 17 -7.55 -3.01 19.77
N SER A 18 -7.29 -4.24 19.35
CA SER A 18 -6.03 -4.66 18.78
C SER A 18 -5.78 -3.85 17.52
N LYS A 19 -4.93 -2.82 17.62
CA LYS A 19 -4.45 -2.09 16.45
C LYS A 19 -3.48 -3.02 15.74
N LEU A 20 -3.90 -3.61 14.62
CA LEU A 20 -2.97 -4.28 13.72
C LEU A 20 -1.84 -3.29 13.35
N PRO A 21 -0.60 -3.77 13.16
CA PRO A 21 0.50 -2.89 12.78
C PRO A 21 0.13 -2.12 11.50
N LEU A 22 0.38 -0.82 11.48
CA LEU A 22 0.06 0.04 10.33
C LEU A 22 0.71 -0.49 9.03
N ALA A 23 1.93 -1.03 9.13
CA ALA A 23 2.62 -1.68 8.03
C ALA A 23 1.83 -2.87 7.45
N PHE A 24 1.26 -3.72 8.31
CA PHE A 24 0.46 -4.87 7.89
C PHE A 24 -0.83 -4.42 7.18
N LEU A 25 -1.47 -3.36 7.67
CA LEU A 25 -2.66 -2.81 7.01
C LEU A 25 -2.33 -2.27 5.60
N ASN A 26 -1.21 -1.56 5.47
CA ASN A 26 -0.76 -1.03 4.19
C ASN A 26 -0.42 -2.13 3.19
N GLU A 27 0.22 -3.21 3.63
CA GLU A 27 0.47 -4.39 2.79
C GLU A 27 -0.82 -5.00 2.25
N VAL A 28 -1.83 -5.18 3.11
CA VAL A 28 -3.15 -5.69 2.70
C VAL A 28 -3.83 -4.75 1.70
N ILE A 29 -3.72 -3.44 1.91
CA ILE A 29 -4.26 -2.43 0.98
C ILE A 29 -3.54 -2.51 -0.38
N ALA A 30 -2.21 -2.58 -0.39
CA ALA A 30 -1.41 -2.69 -1.61
C ALA A 30 -1.73 -3.97 -2.38
N SER A 31 -1.79 -5.12 -1.71
CA SER A 31 -2.19 -6.39 -2.30
C SER A 31 -3.57 -6.30 -2.98
N LYS A 32 -4.55 -5.69 -2.30
CA LYS A 32 -5.89 -5.50 -2.88
C LYS A 32 -5.86 -4.62 -4.14
N LEU A 33 -5.14 -3.49 -4.09
CA LEU A 33 -5.00 -2.58 -5.24
C LEU A 33 -4.33 -3.27 -6.43
N TYR A 34 -3.32 -4.10 -6.18
CA TYR A 34 -2.64 -4.86 -7.21
C TYR A 34 -3.58 -5.89 -7.86
N HIS A 35 -4.34 -6.65 -7.07
CA HIS A 35 -5.33 -7.59 -7.60
C HIS A 35 -6.44 -6.90 -8.42
N GLU A 36 -6.93 -5.73 -7.97
CA GLU A 36 -7.87 -4.92 -8.76
C GLU A 36 -7.26 -4.51 -10.11
N SER A 37 -5.98 -4.12 -10.14
CA SER A 37 -5.30 -3.76 -11.39
C SER A 37 -5.24 -4.92 -12.40
N ILE A 38 -5.03 -6.15 -11.92
CA ILE A 38 -4.99 -7.35 -12.78
C ILE A 38 -6.34 -7.58 -13.44
N ASP A 39 -7.43 -7.55 -12.66
CA ASP A 39 -8.79 -7.72 -13.20
C ASP A 39 -9.13 -6.64 -14.24
N LEU A 40 -8.73 -5.39 -14.00
CA LEU A 40 -8.91 -4.29 -14.95
C LEU A 40 -8.09 -4.47 -16.24
N ARG A 41 -6.83 -4.95 -16.14
CA ARG A 41 -5.99 -5.28 -17.31
C ARG A 41 -6.62 -6.37 -18.16
N ILE A 42 -7.15 -7.43 -17.53
CA ILE A 42 -7.83 -8.52 -18.24
C ILE A 42 -9.05 -8.01 -19.03
N ARG A 43 -9.77 -7.02 -18.48
CA ARG A 43 -10.92 -6.38 -19.13
C ARG A 43 -10.55 -5.32 -20.18
N GLY A 44 -9.27 -5.00 -20.33
CA GLY A 44 -8.79 -3.94 -21.22
C GLY A 44 -9.01 -2.51 -20.71
N ALA A 45 -9.38 -2.35 -19.43
CA ALA A 45 -9.55 -1.04 -18.79
C ALA A 45 -8.20 -0.44 -18.36
N TRP A 46 -7.35 -0.14 -19.34
CA TRP A 46 -5.94 0.20 -19.12
C TRP A 46 -5.72 1.47 -18.28
N ARG A 47 -6.56 2.50 -18.45
CA ARG A 47 -6.48 3.74 -17.66
C ARG A 47 -6.71 3.45 -16.17
N ASP A 48 -7.82 2.79 -15.86
CA ASP A 48 -8.17 2.45 -14.48
C ASP A 48 -7.15 1.51 -13.85
N ALA A 49 -6.62 0.55 -14.62
CA ALA A 49 -5.56 -0.35 -14.16
C ALA A 49 -4.28 0.43 -13.78
N GLY A 50 -3.85 1.36 -14.63
CA GLY A 50 -2.73 2.26 -14.35
C GLY A 50 -2.96 3.05 -13.06
N ASP A 51 -4.14 3.62 -12.87
CA ASP A 51 -4.49 4.38 -11.67
C ASP A 51 -4.43 3.53 -10.39
N ARG A 52 -4.82 2.25 -10.45
CA ARG A 52 -4.68 1.32 -9.33
C ARG A 52 -3.23 0.99 -9.02
N LEU A 53 -2.40 0.79 -10.05
CA LEU A 53 -0.97 0.56 -9.90
C LEU A 53 -0.25 1.77 -9.31
N ILE A 54 -0.60 3.00 -9.73
CA ILE A 54 -0.05 4.23 -9.12
C ILE A 54 -0.36 4.28 -7.62
N LYS A 55 -1.61 4.02 -7.23
CA LYS A 55 -1.99 3.99 -5.80
C LYS A 55 -1.26 2.88 -5.04
N CYS A 56 -1.08 1.71 -5.66
CA CYS A 56 -0.32 0.62 -5.08
C CYS A 56 1.14 1.02 -4.84
N ALA A 57 1.78 1.62 -5.85
CA ALA A 57 3.14 2.15 -5.77
C ALA A 57 3.28 3.21 -4.67
N ASP A 58 2.32 4.13 -4.55
CA ASP A 58 2.32 5.16 -3.51
C ASP A 58 2.26 4.55 -2.09
N VAL A 59 1.50 3.45 -1.91
CA VAL A 59 1.45 2.72 -0.63
C VAL A 59 2.81 2.07 -0.32
N TYR A 60 3.44 1.40 -1.30
CA TYR A 60 4.76 0.81 -1.11
C TYR A 60 5.85 1.86 -0.85
N LEU A 61 5.75 3.02 -1.51
CA LEU A 61 6.63 4.15 -1.26
C LEU A 61 6.48 4.66 0.18
N PHE A 62 5.24 4.76 0.68
CA PHE A 62 4.95 5.18 2.06
C PHE A 62 5.57 4.25 3.11
N ILE A 63 5.52 2.93 2.89
CA ILE A 63 6.16 1.94 3.78
C ILE A 63 7.65 1.71 3.48
N LYS A 64 8.25 2.53 2.62
CA LYS A 64 9.67 2.51 2.21
C LYS A 64 10.14 1.24 1.50
N MET A 65 9.23 0.54 0.84
CA MET A 65 9.54 -0.53 -0.11
C MET A 65 9.78 0.09 -1.49
N LEU A 66 10.96 0.70 -1.66
CA LEU A 66 11.26 1.58 -2.80
C LEU A 66 11.36 0.83 -4.13
N VAL A 67 11.95 -0.36 -4.13
CA VAL A 67 12.14 -1.15 -5.36
C VAL A 67 10.78 -1.61 -5.88
N GLU A 68 9.91 -2.08 -4.99
CA GLU A 68 8.54 -2.50 -5.29
C GLU A 68 7.71 -1.33 -5.81
N ALA A 69 7.80 -0.16 -5.17
CA ALA A 69 7.14 1.05 -5.65
C ALA A 69 7.59 1.45 -7.06
N ALA A 70 8.91 1.40 -7.33
CA ALA A 70 9.45 1.72 -8.64
C ALA A 70 9.00 0.73 -9.73
N CYS A 71 9.01 -0.57 -9.44
CA CYS A 71 8.46 -1.61 -10.32
C CYS A 71 7.00 -1.30 -10.68
N LEU A 72 6.16 -0.95 -9.70
CA LEU A 72 4.75 -0.68 -9.93
C LEU A 72 4.51 0.62 -10.72
N TYR A 73 5.34 1.65 -10.54
CA TYR A 73 5.30 2.82 -11.42
C TYR A 73 5.65 2.47 -12.86
N THR A 74 6.59 1.55 -13.09
CA THR A 74 6.92 1.03 -14.42
C THR A 74 5.74 0.27 -15.03
N GLU A 75 5.10 -0.64 -14.29
CA GLU A 75 3.90 -1.35 -14.76
C GLU A 75 2.72 -0.41 -15.03
N ALA A 76 2.54 0.64 -14.21
CA ALA A 76 1.53 1.67 -14.46
C ALA A 76 1.83 2.42 -15.77
N ALA A 77 3.10 2.72 -16.04
CA ALA A 77 3.51 3.37 -17.28
C ALA A 77 3.21 2.49 -18.51
N GLU A 78 3.45 1.18 -18.42
CA GLU A 78 3.09 0.21 -19.46
C GLU A 78 1.57 0.20 -19.72
N CYS A 79 0.75 0.28 -18.67
CA CYS A 79 -0.70 0.43 -18.83
C CYS A 79 -1.06 1.74 -19.58
N TYR A 80 -0.42 2.85 -19.22
CA TYR A 80 -0.65 4.13 -19.90
C TYR A 80 -0.12 4.16 -21.33
N MET A 81 0.85 3.33 -21.71
CA MET A 81 1.32 3.24 -23.11
C MET A 81 0.19 2.83 -24.08
N HIS A 82 -0.82 2.12 -23.60
CA HIS A 82 -2.02 1.76 -24.37
C HIS A 82 -3.01 2.93 -24.54
N ILE A 83 -2.90 3.99 -23.75
CA ILE A 83 -3.88 5.08 -23.64
C ILE A 83 -3.27 6.45 -24.00
N ASP A 84 -2.25 6.88 -23.26
CA ASP A 84 -1.57 8.17 -23.41
C ASP A 84 -0.08 8.04 -23.05
N LYS A 85 0.77 8.27 -24.06
CA LYS A 85 2.24 8.19 -23.93
C LYS A 85 2.80 9.29 -23.03
N GLY A 86 2.14 10.45 -22.92
CA GLY A 86 2.54 11.53 -22.03
C GLY A 86 2.38 11.13 -20.56
N GLU A 87 1.27 10.48 -20.22
CA GLU A 87 1.06 9.92 -18.88
C GLU A 87 2.03 8.78 -18.58
N ALA A 88 2.30 7.91 -19.56
CA ALA A 88 3.31 6.88 -19.44
C ALA A 88 4.70 7.46 -19.13
N LEU A 89 5.13 8.50 -19.85
CA LEU A 89 6.40 9.18 -19.59
C LEU A 89 6.47 9.76 -18.18
N ASN A 90 5.37 10.31 -17.66
CA ASN A 90 5.34 10.83 -16.29
C ASN A 90 5.47 9.71 -15.25
N ALA A 91 4.83 8.57 -15.48
CA ALA A 91 4.98 7.39 -14.62
C ALA A 91 6.41 6.81 -14.68
N TYR A 92 7.02 6.69 -15.86
CA TYR A 92 8.42 6.28 -16.01
C TYR A 92 9.38 7.23 -15.30
N LYS A 93 9.18 8.55 -15.40
CA LYS A 93 10.00 9.54 -14.68
C LYS A 93 9.94 9.34 -13.16
N LYS A 94 8.76 9.04 -12.62
CA LYS A 94 8.60 8.71 -11.19
C LYS A 94 9.37 7.44 -10.83
N SER A 95 9.19 6.37 -11.61
CA SER A 95 9.90 5.10 -11.43
C SER A 95 11.42 5.30 -11.37
N ILE A 96 11.99 5.98 -12.38
CA ILE A 96 13.44 6.26 -12.47
C ILE A 96 13.92 7.04 -11.24
N LYS A 97 13.18 8.07 -10.82
CA LYS A 97 13.54 8.85 -9.64
C LYS A 97 13.64 7.96 -8.39
N VAL A 98 12.66 7.07 -8.17
CA VAL A 98 12.67 6.16 -7.02
C VAL A 98 13.83 5.17 -7.11
N TYR A 99 14.13 4.61 -8.28
CA TYR A 99 15.31 3.75 -8.46
C TYR A 99 16.63 4.49 -8.17
N CYS A 100 16.74 5.76 -8.55
CA CYS A 100 17.90 6.58 -8.19
C CYS A 100 17.99 6.77 -6.66
N ASP A 101 16.87 6.92 -5.97
CA ASP A 101 16.83 7.05 -4.51
C ASP A 101 17.22 5.73 -3.81
N VAL A 102 16.92 4.56 -4.40
CA VAL A 102 17.40 3.25 -3.90
C VAL A 102 18.92 3.15 -3.91
N GLY A 103 19.57 3.66 -4.96
CA GLY A 103 21.02 3.60 -5.14
C GLY A 103 21.80 4.71 -4.43
N ARG A 104 21.12 5.62 -3.73
CA ARG A 104 21.78 6.70 -3.00
C ARG A 104 22.26 6.19 -1.64
N PHE A 105 23.56 6.05 -1.51
CA PHE A 105 24.24 5.83 -0.23
C PHE A 105 24.53 7.21 0.38
N ASP A 106 23.78 7.60 1.40
CA ASP A 106 24.07 8.77 2.24
C ASP A 106 25.16 8.46 3.28
#